data_AF-A0A2R7KFL0-F1
#
_entry.id   AF-A0A2R7KFL0-F1
#
_cell.length_a   1.000
_cell.length_b   1.000
_cell.length_c   1.000
_cell.angle_alpha   90.00
_cell.angle_beta   90.00
_cell.angle_gamma   90.00
#
_symmetry.space_group_name_H-M   'P 1'
#
loop_
_entity.id
_entity.type
_entity.pdbx_description
1 polymer ?
#
loop_
_entity_poly.entity_id
_entity_poly.type
_entity_poly.pdbx_seq_one_letter_code
_entity_poly.pdbx_strand_id
1 'polypeptide(L)'
;MNLFSLKRQSPGANGISIKNAGIVLLNNYIPMLFERLKLTDRYKFPNIQSQHQAANVLHYLMTGNSIEQQDDLHLIKVLCGLPLSEQIEQLPSIPENDKELMNNVLTAMIANWPAIGLSSIDLLRENWLLRNGSLVEHSCEWELHIEKRSYDVIINRSPFTFSVVKFPWMDNTLHVYWKY
;
A
#
# COMPACT_ATOMS: atom_id res chain seq x y z
N MET A 1 -37.43 -23.50 -5.95
CA MET A 1 -36.47 -23.29 -7.04
C MET A 1 -35.29 -22.52 -6.44
N ASN A 2 -34.31 -23.24 -5.89
CA ASN A 2 -33.16 -22.66 -5.18
C ASN A 2 -32.11 -22.28 -6.23
N LEU A 3 -31.95 -20.98 -6.48
CA LEU A 3 -30.89 -20.46 -7.33
C LEU A 3 -29.65 -20.22 -6.47
N PHE A 4 -28.77 -21.23 -6.51
CA PHE A 4 -27.31 -21.13 -6.47
C PHE A 4 -26.67 -20.17 -5.47
N SER A 5 -26.30 -20.74 -4.32
CA SER A 5 -25.17 -20.29 -3.51
C SER A 5 -23.94 -20.07 -4.41
N LEU A 6 -23.52 -18.83 -4.59
CA LEU A 6 -22.20 -18.48 -5.09
C LEU A 6 -21.17 -18.96 -4.05
N LYS A 7 -20.66 -20.19 -4.26
CA LYS A 7 -19.37 -20.62 -3.70
C LYS A 7 -18.34 -19.60 -4.18
N ARG A 8 -17.90 -18.70 -3.29
CA ARG A 8 -16.63 -17.99 -3.48
C ARG A 8 -15.56 -19.07 -3.57
N GLN A 9 -15.07 -19.32 -4.78
CA GLN A 9 -13.89 -20.15 -4.98
C GLN A 9 -12.77 -19.53 -4.14
N SER A 10 -12.08 -20.37 -3.36
CA SER A 10 -10.77 -20.04 -2.80
C SER A 10 -9.89 -19.48 -3.93
N PRO A 11 -9.14 -18.39 -3.74
CA PRO A 11 -8.31 -17.86 -4.82
C PRO A 11 -7.38 -18.98 -5.31
N GLY A 12 -7.50 -19.28 -6.60
CA GLY A 12 -6.72 -20.29 -7.29
C GLY A 12 -5.24 -19.92 -7.33
N ALA A 13 -4.42 -20.85 -7.80
CA ALA A 13 -2.96 -20.86 -7.81
C ALA A 13 -2.22 -19.74 -8.59
N ASN A 14 -2.82 -18.56 -8.81
CA ASN A 14 -2.33 -17.51 -9.72
C ASN A 14 -2.01 -16.15 -9.05
N GLY A 15 -1.99 -16.06 -7.71
CA GLY A 15 -1.65 -14.81 -7.02
C GLY A 15 -0.16 -14.66 -6.75
N ILE A 16 0.38 -13.45 -6.93
CA ILE A 16 1.75 -13.08 -6.52
C ILE A 16 1.73 -12.90 -5.00
N SER A 17 2.52 -13.70 -4.27
CA SER A 17 2.67 -13.54 -2.82
C SER A 17 3.42 -12.24 -2.52
N ILE A 18 2.88 -11.45 -1.58
CA ILE A 18 3.50 -10.19 -1.15
C ILE A 18 3.56 -10.02 0.36
N LYS A 19 4.44 -9.14 0.85
CA LYS A 19 4.67 -8.88 2.30
C LYS A 19 4.26 -7.49 2.78
N ASN A 20 3.85 -6.62 1.86
CA ASN A 20 3.59 -5.20 2.09
C ASN A 20 2.12 -4.82 1.89
N ALA A 21 1.20 -5.78 2.02
CA ALA A 21 -0.21 -5.61 1.69
C ALA A 21 -0.93 -4.54 2.54
N GLY A 22 -0.39 -4.20 3.71
CA GLY A 22 -0.98 -3.26 4.65
C GLY A 22 -0.84 -1.79 4.26
N ILE A 23 0.01 -1.47 3.28
CA ILE A 23 0.18 -0.09 2.76
C ILE A 23 -1.13 0.54 2.31
N VAL A 24 -2.13 -0.26 1.92
CA VAL A 24 -3.44 0.21 1.51
C VAL A 24 -4.17 1.00 2.59
N LEU A 25 -3.81 0.83 3.88
CA LEU A 25 -4.33 1.68 4.96
C LEU A 25 -3.93 3.14 4.82
N LEU A 26 -2.84 3.43 4.10
CA LEU A 26 -2.37 4.79 3.80
C LEU A 26 -3.05 5.42 2.58
N ASN A 27 -4.07 4.77 1.99
CA ASN A 27 -4.76 5.21 0.77
C ASN A 27 -5.06 6.73 0.75
N ASN A 28 -5.69 7.24 1.81
CA ASN A 28 -6.08 8.66 1.88
C ASN A 28 -4.89 9.64 2.05
N TYR A 29 -3.73 9.15 2.46
CA TYR A 29 -2.54 9.97 2.68
C TYR A 29 -1.62 10.04 1.46
N ILE A 30 -1.62 8.99 0.63
CA ILE A 30 -0.67 8.85 -0.49
C ILE A 30 -0.74 10.03 -1.48
N PRO A 31 -1.92 10.44 -2.01
CA PRO A 31 -1.99 11.56 -2.95
C PRO A 31 -1.46 12.87 -2.38
N MET A 32 -1.88 13.20 -1.16
CA MET A 32 -1.43 14.42 -0.48
C MET A 32 0.08 14.39 -0.20
N LEU A 33 0.61 13.23 0.24
CA LEU A 33 2.04 13.09 0.51
C LEU A 33 2.87 13.28 -0.75
N PHE A 34 2.48 12.66 -1.87
CA PHE A 34 3.20 12.80 -3.14
C PHE A 34 3.17 14.22 -3.67
N GLU A 35 2.06 14.94 -3.52
CA GLU A 35 1.97 16.37 -3.89
C GLU A 35 2.91 17.22 -3.02
N ARG A 36 2.93 17.01 -1.70
CA ARG A 36 3.83 17.74 -0.78
C ARG A 36 5.31 17.49 -1.05
N LEU A 37 5.66 16.26 -1.43
CA LEU A 37 7.00 15.88 -1.86
C LEU A 37 7.32 16.32 -3.30
N LYS A 38 6.38 17.00 -3.98
CA LYS A 38 6.51 17.46 -5.37
C LYS A 38 6.79 16.34 -6.37
N LEU A 39 6.32 15.13 -6.06
CA LEU A 39 6.40 13.97 -6.94
C LEU A 39 5.28 13.99 -7.97
N THR A 40 4.15 14.60 -7.63
CA THR A 40 3.02 14.79 -8.54
C THR A 40 2.68 16.27 -8.66
N ASP A 41 2.21 16.66 -9.83
CA ASP A 41 1.58 17.96 -10.08
C ASP A 41 0.21 17.71 -10.70
N ARG A 42 -0.83 18.35 -10.16
CA ARG A 42 -2.23 18.17 -10.59
C ARG A 42 -2.62 16.69 -10.78
N TYR A 43 -2.28 15.87 -9.78
CA TYR A 43 -2.57 14.43 -9.73
C TYR A 43 -1.88 13.57 -10.81
N LYS A 44 -0.77 14.03 -11.39
CA LYS A 44 0.01 13.26 -12.36
C LYS A 44 1.48 13.26 -12.01
N PHE A 45 2.15 12.14 -12.27
CA PHE A 45 3.61 12.10 -12.26
C PHE A 45 4.15 12.83 -13.50
N PRO A 46 5.14 13.72 -13.35
CA PRO A 46 5.72 14.43 -14.48
C PRO A 46 6.63 13.54 -15.34
N ASN A 47 7.19 12.47 -14.77
CA ASN A 47 8.07 11.52 -15.45
C ASN A 47 8.20 10.21 -14.64
N ILE A 48 8.86 9.23 -15.25
CA ILE A 48 9.13 7.92 -14.63
C ILE A 48 9.99 8.02 -13.36
N GLN A 49 10.92 8.97 -13.31
CA GLN A 49 11.80 9.17 -12.15
C GLN A 49 10.99 9.56 -10.90
N SER A 50 9.95 10.39 -11.06
CA SER A 50 9.04 10.71 -9.96
C SER A 50 8.22 9.51 -9.50
N GLN A 51 7.89 8.57 -10.39
CA GLN A 51 7.24 7.30 -10.02
C GLN A 51 8.19 6.39 -9.24
N HIS A 52 9.46 6.30 -9.64
CA HIS A 52 10.49 5.56 -8.90
C HIS A 52 10.74 6.18 -7.51
N GLN A 53 10.78 7.51 -7.42
CA GLN A 53 10.85 8.22 -6.13
C GLN A 53 9.62 7.95 -5.25
N ALA A 54 8.42 7.95 -5.83
CA ALA A 54 7.20 7.56 -5.12
C ALA A 54 7.26 6.12 -4.61
N ALA A 55 7.82 5.20 -5.38
CA ALA A 55 8.02 3.81 -4.95
C ALA A 55 8.95 3.73 -3.72
N ASN A 56 10.05 4.50 -3.72
CA ASN A 56 10.95 4.61 -2.57
C ASN A 56 10.26 5.19 -1.33
N VAL A 57 9.43 6.21 -1.51
CA VAL A 57 8.64 6.82 -0.43
C VAL A 57 7.68 5.79 0.18
N LEU A 58 6.93 5.05 -0.65
CA LEU A 58 6.02 4.02 -0.13
C LEU A 58 6.79 2.91 0.58
N HIS A 59 7.92 2.47 0.02
CA HIS A 59 8.75 1.46 0.67
C HIS A 59 9.22 1.92 2.05
N TYR A 60 9.81 3.11 2.16
CA TYR A 60 10.31 3.66 3.43
C TYR A 60 9.18 3.89 4.45
N LEU A 61 7.97 4.27 4.03
CA LEU A 61 6.83 4.35 4.97
C LEU A 61 6.60 3.02 5.70
N MET A 62 6.77 1.90 5.00
CA MET A 62 6.53 0.57 5.55
C MET A 62 7.72 -0.02 6.30
N THR A 63 8.94 0.24 5.84
CA THR A 63 10.14 -0.44 6.36
C THR A 63 11.04 0.47 7.18
N GLY A 64 10.98 1.78 6.97
CA GLY A 64 11.95 2.74 7.49
C GLY A 64 13.32 2.67 6.79
N ASN A 65 13.45 1.84 5.75
CA ASN A 65 14.71 1.56 5.06
C ASN A 65 14.65 2.01 3.59
N SER A 66 15.81 1.99 2.92
CA SER A 66 15.89 2.18 1.47
C SER A 66 15.60 0.86 0.77
N ILE A 67 15.13 0.92 -0.49
CA ILE A 67 14.90 -0.27 -1.30
C ILE A 67 16.20 -1.03 -1.55
N GLU A 68 16.16 -2.34 -1.35
CA GLU A 68 17.20 -3.29 -1.70
C GLU A 68 16.74 -4.25 -2.81
N GLN A 69 17.69 -4.95 -3.44
CA GLN A 69 17.39 -5.82 -4.60
C GLN A 69 16.44 -6.98 -4.29
N GLN A 70 16.36 -7.42 -3.04
CA GLN A 70 15.54 -8.56 -2.62
C GLN A 70 14.12 -8.14 -2.19
N ASP A 71 13.83 -6.83 -2.20
CA ASP A 71 12.55 -6.33 -1.74
C ASP A 71 11.41 -6.68 -2.68
N ASP A 72 10.26 -6.94 -2.07
CA ASP A 72 9.03 -7.12 -2.80
C ASP A 72 8.37 -5.77 -3.08
N LEU A 73 8.36 -5.40 -4.37
CA LEU A 73 7.85 -4.12 -4.84
C LEU A 73 6.58 -4.25 -5.68
N HIS A 74 5.97 -5.44 -5.80
CA HIS A 74 4.86 -5.65 -6.75
C HIS A 74 3.67 -4.73 -6.45
N LEU A 75 3.20 -4.69 -5.20
CA LEU A 75 2.11 -3.79 -4.82
C LEU A 75 2.51 -2.32 -4.89
N ILE A 76 3.75 -1.97 -4.50
CA ILE A 76 4.26 -0.59 -4.62
C ILE A 76 4.20 -0.12 -6.08
N LYS A 77 4.64 -0.96 -7.03
CA LYS A 77 4.59 -0.66 -8.47
C LYS A 77 3.16 -0.38 -8.93
N VAL A 78 2.21 -1.24 -8.56
CA VAL A 78 0.78 -1.05 -8.87
C VAL A 78 0.26 0.29 -8.33
N LEU A 79 0.58 0.63 -7.07
CA LEU A 79 0.14 1.90 -6.46
C LEU A 79 0.79 3.13 -7.09
N CYS A 80 1.98 3.01 -7.67
CA CYS A 80 2.68 4.10 -8.37
C CYS A 80 2.31 4.17 -9.87
N GLY A 81 1.44 3.29 -10.37
CA GLY A 81 1.11 3.21 -11.80
C GLY A 81 2.29 2.72 -12.65
N LEU A 82 3.15 1.87 -12.09
CA LEU A 82 4.27 1.25 -12.79
C LEU A 82 3.90 -0.17 -13.24
N PRO A 83 4.34 -0.61 -14.44
CA PRO A 83 4.18 -2.00 -14.84
C PRO A 83 5.03 -2.91 -13.95
N LEU A 84 4.59 -4.15 -13.70
CA LEU A 84 5.34 -5.08 -12.84
C LEU A 84 6.75 -5.40 -13.39
N SER A 85 6.92 -5.33 -14.71
CA SER A 85 8.21 -5.50 -15.40
C SER A 85 9.19 -4.34 -15.19
N GLU A 86 8.72 -3.19 -14.69
CA GLU A 86 9.58 -2.02 -14.47
C GLU A 86 10.67 -2.33 -13.44
N GLN A 87 11.92 -1.99 -13.76
CA GLN A 87 13.01 -2.04 -12.80
C GLN A 87 13.12 -0.68 -12.12
N ILE A 88 12.86 -0.63 -10.81
CA ILE A 88 13.01 0.60 -10.03
C ILE A 88 14.51 0.84 -9.82
N GLU A 89 14.97 2.01 -10.22
CA GLU A 89 16.38 2.39 -10.08
C GLU A 89 16.77 2.58 -8.61
N GLN A 90 18.05 2.35 -8.31
CA GLN A 90 18.61 2.78 -7.03
C GLN A 90 18.73 4.31 -7.03
N LEU A 91 17.89 4.96 -6.24
CA LEU A 91 17.90 6.40 -6.08
C LEU A 91 18.76 6.82 -4.88
N PRO A 92 19.17 8.10 -4.82
CA PRO A 92 19.77 8.68 -3.63
C PRO A 92 18.91 8.50 -2.38
N SER A 93 19.53 8.58 -1.21
CA SER A 93 18.82 8.54 0.07
C SER A 93 17.76 9.65 0.14
N ILE A 94 16.60 9.32 0.70
CA ILE A 94 15.53 10.29 0.94
C ILE A 94 16.07 11.40 1.87
N PRO A 95 15.90 12.69 1.52
CA PRO A 95 16.30 13.80 2.38
C PRO A 95 15.66 13.73 3.78
N GLU A 96 16.36 14.18 4.82
CA GLU A 96 15.84 14.12 6.20
C GLU A 96 14.53 14.88 6.39
N ASN A 97 14.36 16.03 5.73
CA ASN A 97 13.10 16.79 5.78
C ASN A 97 11.92 15.99 5.20
N ASP A 98 12.16 15.19 4.16
CA ASP A 98 11.14 14.37 3.53
C ASP A 98 10.81 13.15 4.42
N LYS A 99 11.83 12.55 5.06
CA LYS A 99 11.63 11.51 6.09
C LYS A 99 10.81 12.02 7.27
N GLU A 100 11.06 13.24 7.72
CA GLU A 100 10.27 13.88 8.78
C GLU A 100 8.80 14.02 8.37
N LEU A 101 8.53 14.52 7.16
CA LEU A 101 7.17 14.59 6.62
C LEU A 101 6.47 13.22 6.60
N MET A 102 7.19 12.18 6.18
CA MET A 102 6.68 10.81 6.15
C MET A 102 6.40 10.26 7.56
N ASN A 103 7.29 10.50 8.52
CA ASN A 103 7.09 10.11 9.91
C ASN A 103 5.91 10.85 10.55
N ASN A 104 5.67 12.10 10.16
CA ASN A 104 4.50 12.87 10.57
C ASN A 104 3.19 12.28 10.02
N VAL A 105 3.19 11.74 8.80
CA VAL A 105 2.03 10.99 8.25
C VAL A 105 1.74 9.74 9.09
N LEU A 106 2.76 8.96 9.43
CA LEU A 106 2.59 7.74 10.24
C LEU A 106 2.13 8.06 11.67
N THR A 107 2.68 9.11 12.27
CA THR A 107 2.23 9.62 13.58
C THR A 107 0.77 10.05 13.55
N ALA A 108 0.34 10.78 12.51
CA ALA A 108 -1.05 11.17 12.34
C ALA A 108 -1.97 9.96 12.14
N MET A 109 -1.52 8.94 11.40
CA MET A 109 -2.25 7.68 11.23
C MET A 109 -2.49 6.98 12.57
N ILE A 110 -1.47 6.90 13.44
CA ILE A 110 -1.61 6.34 14.80
C ILE A 110 -2.61 7.14 15.63
N ALA A 111 -2.46 8.47 15.65
CA ALA A 111 -3.35 9.36 16.41
C ALA A 111 -4.82 9.26 15.96
N ASN A 112 -5.06 9.09 14.65
CA ASN A 112 -6.39 8.97 14.09
C ASN A 112 -7.04 7.60 14.33
N TRP A 113 -6.26 6.56 14.67
CA TRP A 113 -6.75 5.21 14.88
C TRP A 113 -6.51 4.72 16.31
N PRO A 114 -7.07 5.36 17.35
CA PRO A 114 -6.75 5.07 18.75
C PRO A 114 -7.04 3.62 19.17
N ALA A 115 -7.94 2.93 18.46
CA ALA A 115 -8.30 1.54 18.73
C ALA A 115 -7.15 0.54 18.56
N ILE A 116 -6.08 0.88 17.83
CA ILE A 116 -4.90 -0.01 17.71
C ILE A 116 -4.03 -0.02 18.96
N GLY A 117 -4.19 0.97 19.84
CA GLY A 117 -3.42 1.07 21.09
C GLY A 117 -1.90 1.14 20.90
N LEU A 118 -1.43 1.50 19.69
CA LEU A 118 -0.02 1.62 19.38
C LEU A 118 0.49 3.02 19.72
N SER A 119 1.75 3.09 20.13
CA SER A 119 2.43 4.33 20.51
C SER A 119 3.66 4.64 19.67
N SER A 120 4.05 3.76 18.73
CA SER A 120 5.24 3.96 17.89
C SER A 120 4.99 3.60 16.42
N ILE A 121 5.77 4.26 15.55
CA ILE A 121 5.76 4.02 14.11
C ILE A 121 6.22 2.60 13.78
N ASP A 122 7.22 2.06 14.49
CA ASP A 122 7.73 0.73 14.20
C ASP A 122 6.69 -0.35 14.50
N LEU A 123 5.93 -0.22 15.59
CA LEU A 123 4.81 -1.13 15.86
C LEU A 123 3.70 -0.99 14.80
N LEU A 124 3.44 0.22 14.28
CA LEU A 124 2.50 0.41 13.18
C LEU A 124 2.96 -0.35 11.93
N ARG A 125 4.25 -0.23 11.59
CA ARG A 125 4.86 -0.91 10.45
C ARG A 125 4.71 -2.43 10.56
N GLU A 126 5.16 -3.01 11.68
CA GLU A 126 5.17 -4.46 11.89
C GLU A 126 3.76 -5.08 11.96
N ASN A 127 2.83 -4.41 12.64
CA ASN A 127 1.50 -4.98 12.89
C ASN A 127 0.52 -4.72 11.74
N TRP A 128 0.65 -3.60 11.04
CA TRP A 128 -0.39 -3.11 10.13
C TRP A 128 0.08 -2.82 8.71
N LEU A 129 1.33 -2.43 8.45
CA LEU A 129 1.80 -2.15 7.09
C LEU A 129 2.49 -3.37 6.45
N LEU A 130 3.35 -4.06 7.20
CA LEU A 130 4.04 -5.30 6.80
C LEU A 130 3.12 -6.50 7.00
N ARG A 131 2.17 -6.62 6.08
CA ARG A 131 1.17 -7.69 6.02
C ARG A 131 1.41 -8.57 4.82
N ASN A 132 1.42 -9.87 5.08
CA ASN A 132 1.38 -10.85 4.02
C ASN A 132 0.04 -10.79 3.30
N GLY A 133 0.08 -11.08 2.00
CA GLY A 133 -1.11 -11.21 1.17
C GLY A 133 -0.78 -11.81 -0.18
N SER A 134 -1.79 -11.84 -1.04
CA SER A 134 -1.62 -12.17 -2.46
C SER A 134 -2.23 -11.08 -3.33
N LEU A 135 -1.48 -10.70 -4.35
CA LEU A 135 -1.89 -9.77 -5.39
C LEU A 135 -2.27 -10.57 -6.64
N VAL A 136 -3.47 -10.36 -7.15
CA VAL A 136 -3.99 -11.05 -8.33
C VAL A 136 -4.26 -10.00 -9.41
N GLU A 137 -3.67 -10.21 -10.58
CA GLU A 137 -3.91 -9.39 -11.77
C GLU A 137 -5.10 -9.96 -12.56
N HIS A 138 -6.05 -9.10 -12.89
CA HIS A 138 -7.10 -9.37 -13.87
C HIS A 138 -7.00 -8.38 -15.03
N SER A 139 -7.74 -8.61 -16.12
CA SER A 139 -7.61 -7.81 -17.34
C SER A 139 -7.88 -6.31 -17.16
N CYS A 140 -8.71 -5.91 -16.20
CA CYS A 140 -9.10 -4.50 -15.96
C CYS A 140 -8.99 -4.06 -14.50
N GLU A 141 -8.51 -4.92 -13.61
CA GLU A 141 -8.51 -4.67 -12.17
C GLU A 141 -7.44 -5.50 -11.47
N TRP A 142 -7.12 -5.08 -10.25
CA TRP A 142 -6.27 -5.82 -9.33
C TRP A 142 -7.09 -6.26 -8.12
N GLU A 143 -6.82 -7.44 -7.59
CA GLU A 143 -7.30 -7.86 -6.29
C GLU A 143 -6.15 -8.05 -5.31
N LEU A 144 -6.31 -7.54 -4.10
CA LEU A 144 -5.39 -7.76 -3.00
C LEU A 144 -6.09 -8.52 -1.88
N HIS A 145 -5.64 -9.75 -1.61
CA HIS A 145 -6.15 -10.58 -0.53
C HIS A 145 -5.16 -10.56 0.63
N ILE A 146 -5.57 -10.01 1.77
CA ILE A 146 -4.69 -9.85 2.94
C ILE A 146 -4.85 -11.06 3.86
N GLU A 147 -3.72 -11.64 4.29
CA GLU A 147 -3.73 -12.76 5.25
C GLU A 147 -4.26 -12.29 6.60
N LYS A 148 -5.21 -13.04 7.17
CA LYS A 148 -5.83 -12.75 8.46
C LYS A 148 -4.87 -13.06 9.61
N ARG A 149 -4.71 -12.13 10.54
CA ARG A 149 -4.10 -12.34 11.88
C ARG A 149 -5.18 -12.31 12.97
N SER A 150 -4.84 -12.80 14.16
CA SER A 150 -5.77 -12.95 15.30
C SER A 150 -6.40 -11.62 15.77
N TYR A 151 -5.64 -10.52 15.69
CA TYR A 151 -6.07 -9.19 16.13
C TYR A 151 -6.70 -8.33 15.03
N ASP A 152 -6.91 -8.87 13.83
CA ASP A 152 -7.43 -8.08 12.69
C ASP A 152 -8.86 -7.60 12.92
N VAL A 153 -9.60 -8.12 13.90
CA VAL A 153 -10.91 -7.61 14.31
C VAL A 153 -10.89 -6.09 14.60
N ILE A 154 -9.73 -5.54 14.99
CA ILE A 154 -9.53 -4.09 15.23
C ILE A 154 -9.67 -3.26 13.95
N ILE A 155 -9.48 -3.86 12.75
CA ILE A 155 -9.71 -3.20 11.46
C ILE A 155 -11.12 -2.65 11.34
N ASN A 156 -12.12 -3.29 11.96
CA ASN A 156 -13.51 -2.77 12.01
C ASN A 156 -13.63 -1.38 12.65
N ARG A 157 -12.62 -0.97 13.43
CA ARG A 157 -12.55 0.33 14.10
C ARG A 157 -11.57 1.28 13.40
N SER A 158 -11.07 0.90 12.22
CA SER A 158 -10.21 1.76 11.41
C SER A 158 -11.02 2.94 10.85
N PRO A 159 -10.49 4.17 10.93
CA PRO A 159 -11.11 5.33 10.28
C PRO A 159 -10.78 5.38 8.77
N PHE A 160 -9.95 4.46 8.25
CA PHE A 160 -9.41 4.54 6.89
C PHE A 160 -10.29 3.81 5.88
N THR A 161 -10.37 4.38 4.67
CA THR A 161 -11.03 3.75 3.53
C THR A 161 -9.97 3.11 2.64
N PHE A 162 -10.00 1.78 2.54
CA PHE A 162 -8.98 1.02 1.81
C PHE A 162 -9.55 -0.15 0.99
N SER A 163 -10.86 -0.41 1.03
CA SER A 163 -11.48 -1.53 0.29
C SER A 163 -11.40 -1.37 -1.24
N VAL A 164 -11.31 -0.14 -1.72
CA VAL A 164 -11.12 0.20 -3.13
C VAL A 164 -10.07 1.31 -3.20
N VAL A 165 -8.96 1.04 -3.87
CA VAL A 165 -7.85 1.98 -4.05
C VAL A 165 -7.72 2.29 -5.53
N LYS A 166 -7.84 3.57 -5.86
CA LYS A 166 -7.69 4.09 -7.22
C LYS A 166 -7.12 5.50 -7.17
N PHE A 167 -5.82 5.61 -7.38
CA PHE A 167 -5.19 6.92 -7.54
C PHE A 167 -5.34 7.45 -8.97
N PRO A 168 -5.27 8.77 -9.17
CA PRO A 168 -5.49 9.37 -10.49
C PRO A 168 -4.49 8.94 -11.57
N TRP A 169 -3.32 8.43 -11.19
CA TRP A 169 -2.28 7.93 -12.09
C TRP A 169 -2.29 6.41 -12.27
N MET A 170 -3.19 5.68 -11.62
CA MET A 170 -3.31 4.23 -11.79
C MET A 170 -4.16 3.92 -13.02
N ASP A 171 -3.79 2.88 -13.79
CA ASP A 171 -4.59 2.41 -14.94
C ASP A 171 -5.80 1.58 -14.48
N ASN A 172 -5.57 0.65 -13.55
CA ASN A 172 -6.59 -0.26 -13.03
C ASN A 172 -6.97 0.08 -11.58
N THR A 173 -8.14 -0.36 -11.14
CA THR A 173 -8.58 -0.24 -9.74
C THR A 173 -8.03 -1.40 -8.93
N LEU A 174 -7.65 -1.15 -7.68
CA LEU A 174 -7.24 -2.19 -6.72
C LEU A 174 -8.37 -2.45 -5.72
N HIS A 175 -8.95 -3.64 -5.77
CA HIS A 175 -9.94 -4.13 -4.83
C HIS A 175 -9.27 -4.87 -3.68
N VAL A 176 -9.51 -4.44 -2.44
CA VAL A 176 -8.84 -4.98 -1.26
C VAL A 176 -9.81 -5.84 -0.45
N TYR A 177 -9.42 -7.09 -0.25
CA TYR A 177 -10.11 -8.08 0.56
C TYR A 177 -9.31 -8.35 1.84
N TRP A 178 -9.64 -7.62 2.90
CA TRP A 178 -9.12 -7.87 4.24
C TRP A 178 -10.14 -8.65 5.06
N LYS A 179 -9.86 -9.92 5.35
CA LYS A 179 -10.71 -10.72 6.24
C LYS A 179 -10.35 -10.40 7.69
N TYR A 180 -11.24 -9.73 8.41
CA TYR A 180 -11.12 -9.44 9.84
C TYR A 180 -12.19 -10.15 10.65
#